data_AF-A0AA43A760-F1
#
_entry.id   AF-A0AA43A760-F1
#
_cell.length_a   1.000
_cell.length_b   1.000
_cell.length_c   1.000
_cell.angle_alpha   90.00
_cell.angle_beta   90.00
_cell.angle_gamma   90.00
#
_symmetry.space_group_name_H-M   'P 1'
#
loop_
_entity.id
_entity.type
_entity.pdbx_description
1 polymer ?
#
loop_
_entity_poly.entity_id
_entity_poly.type
_entity_poly.pdbx_seq_one_letter_code
_entity_poly.pdbx_strand_id
1 'polypeptide(L)'
;MRLRLHWKLMLATTIPVIAVITGIIWLAFDQLAADYFMELMDKYMVSPTDTHRAFLTAVHRYLLWASLVALLLAFALSYLLTKRVLRPLVQMSEASHQIADGNLTARVDANQTDEIGELGTAFNLMGDSLEKLERLRKTMVADVAHELRTPLTN
;
A
#
# COMPACT_ATOMS: atom_id res chain seq x y z
N MET A 1 15.54 4.19 -14.66
CA MET A 1 14.56 5.22 -14.26
C MET A 1 13.51 4.75 -13.22
N ARG A 2 13.50 3.48 -12.78
CA ARG A 2 12.50 2.88 -11.86
C ARG A 2 12.60 3.30 -10.38
N LEU A 3 13.73 3.86 -9.94
CA LEU A 3 13.97 4.19 -8.53
C LEU A 3 13.14 5.38 -8.00
N ARG A 4 12.65 6.26 -8.88
CA ARG A 4 11.87 7.46 -8.48
C ARG A 4 10.41 7.17 -8.11
N LEU A 5 9.84 6.05 -8.57
CA LEU A 5 8.42 5.78 -8.40
C LEU A 5 8.10 5.24 -6.99
N HIS A 6 8.97 4.38 -6.44
CA HIS A 6 8.82 3.86 -5.08
C HIS A 6 8.89 4.97 -4.03
N TRP A 7 9.78 5.95 -4.19
CA TRP A 7 9.87 7.09 -3.27
C TRP A 7 8.65 8.01 -3.34
N LYS A 8 8.11 8.23 -4.55
CA LYS A 8 6.88 9.02 -4.75
C LYS A 8 5.65 8.34 -4.12
N LEU A 9 5.54 7.01 -4.22
CA LEU A 9 4.43 6.24 -3.63
C LEU A 9 4.52 6.16 -2.10
N MET A 10 5.72 6.02 -1.54
CA MET A 10 5.91 6.13 -0.09
C MET A 10 5.51 7.52 0.41
N LEU A 11 6.01 8.58 -0.22
CA LEU A 11 5.68 9.96 0.19
C LEU A 11 4.18 10.28 0.08
N ALA A 12 3.52 9.86 -1.00
CA ALA A 12 2.10 10.14 -1.22
C ALA A 12 1.18 9.47 -0.19
N THR A 13 1.56 8.31 0.34
CA THR A 13 0.76 7.59 1.35
C THR A 13 1.13 7.99 2.78
N THR A 14 2.36 8.39 3.05
CA THR A 14 2.79 8.81 4.40
C THR A 14 2.26 10.18 4.80
N ILE A 15 2.17 11.13 3.85
CA ILE A 15 1.74 12.51 4.14
C ILE A 15 0.33 12.60 4.75
N PRO A 16 -0.73 11.97 4.18
CA PRO A 16 -2.08 12.05 4.76
C PRO A 16 -2.17 11.31 6.10
N VAL A 17 -1.42 10.23 6.30
CA VAL A 17 -1.39 9.50 7.58
C VAL A 17 -0.79 10.39 8.67
N ILE A 18 0.32 11.08 8.38
CA ILE A 18 0.91 12.05 9.29
C ILE A 18 -0.08 13.17 9.61
N ALA A 19 -0.79 13.69 8.60
CA ALA A 19 -1.80 14.74 8.81
C ALA A 19 -2.94 14.30 9.72
N VAL A 20 -3.48 13.09 9.53
CA VAL A 20 -4.54 12.53 10.38
C VAL A 20 -4.06 12.35 11.81
N ILE A 21 -2.87 11.78 12.00
CA ILE A 21 -2.35 11.54 13.34
C ILE A 21 -2.03 12.85 14.07
N THR A 22 -1.45 13.83 13.36
CA THR A 22 -1.21 15.18 13.90
C THR A 22 -2.54 15.83 14.30
N GLY A 23 -3.59 15.65 13.50
CA GLY A 23 -4.94 16.10 13.81
C GLY A 23 -5.53 15.42 15.06
N ILE A 24 -5.35 14.10 15.21
CA ILE A 24 -5.80 13.36 16.41
C ILE A 24 -5.06 13.83 17.66
N ILE A 25 -3.74 14.05 17.58
CA ILE A 25 -2.94 14.56 18.69
C ILE A 25 -3.40 15.97 19.07
N TRP A 26 -3.61 16.85 18.07
CA TRP A 26 -4.11 18.20 18.31
C TRP A 26 -5.50 18.21 18.97
N LEU A 27 -6.42 17.37 18.47
CA LEU A 27 -7.80 17.28 18.99
C LEU A 27 -7.87 16.66 20.38
N ALA A 28 -7.05 15.63 20.65
CA ALA A 28 -6.92 15.05 21.99
C ALA A 28 -6.33 16.06 22.98
N PHE A 29 -5.41 16.92 22.54
CA PHE A 29 -4.81 17.93 23.38
C PHE A 29 -5.80 19.05 23.75
N ASP A 30 -6.54 19.54 22.75
CA ASP A 30 -7.54 20.59 22.93
C ASP A 30 -8.68 20.14 23.85
N GLN A 31 -9.19 18.91 23.67
CA GLN A 31 -10.33 18.42 24.46
C GLN A 31 -9.98 17.74 25.78
N LEU A 32 -8.87 17.00 25.90
CA LEU A 32 -8.58 16.28 27.15
C LEU A 32 -7.65 17.03 28.09
N ALA A 33 -6.64 17.74 27.59
CA ALA A 33 -5.58 18.26 28.46
C ALA A 33 -5.95 19.60 29.11
N ALA A 34 -6.67 20.46 28.40
CA ALA A 34 -7.07 21.78 28.89
C ALA A 34 -8.16 21.68 29.97
N ASP A 35 -9.22 20.91 29.71
CA ASP A 35 -10.37 20.80 30.61
C ASP A 35 -10.02 20.08 31.92
N TYR A 36 -9.28 18.97 31.85
CA TYR A 36 -8.81 18.26 33.05
C TYR A 36 -7.91 19.14 33.93
N PHE A 37 -7.07 19.98 33.32
CA PHE A 37 -6.15 20.82 34.07
C PHE A 37 -6.87 21.95 34.79
N MET A 38 -7.83 22.60 34.13
CA MET A 38 -8.64 23.66 34.71
C MET A 38 -9.52 23.14 35.85
N GLU A 39 -10.16 21.96 35.67
CA GLU A 39 -10.97 21.33 36.72
C GLU A 39 -10.12 20.95 37.95
N LEU A 40 -8.91 20.44 37.74
CA LEU A 40 -8.02 20.08 38.85
C LEU A 40 -7.46 21.31 39.58
N MET A 41 -7.16 22.40 38.85
CA MET A 41 -6.69 23.65 39.47
C MET A 41 -7.78 24.34 40.30
N ASP A 42 -9.01 24.34 39.80
CA ASP A 42 -10.17 24.88 40.52
C ASP A 42 -10.50 24.05 41.76
N LYS A 43 -10.48 22.71 41.63
CA LYS A 43 -10.82 21.78 42.71
C LYS A 43 -9.81 21.77 43.88
N TYR A 44 -8.54 22.07 43.62
CA TYR A 44 -7.47 21.98 44.64
C TYR A 44 -6.88 23.33 45.08
N MET A 45 -7.41 24.48 44.62
CA MET A 45 -6.94 25.84 45.01
C MET A 45 -5.40 26.01 44.98
N VAL A 46 -4.75 25.53 43.91
CA VAL A 46 -3.29 25.55 43.79
C VAL A 46 -2.81 26.85 43.11
N SER A 47 -1.87 27.57 43.75
CA SER A 47 -1.26 28.80 43.20
C SER A 47 -0.50 28.54 41.88
N PRO A 48 -0.59 29.42 40.87
CA PRO A 48 -0.24 29.07 39.48
C PRO A 48 1.24 28.94 39.14
N THR A 49 2.19 29.28 40.01
CA THR A 49 3.57 29.58 39.54
C THR A 49 4.55 28.42 39.52
N ASP A 50 4.50 27.50 40.49
CA ASP A 50 5.46 26.38 40.57
C ASP A 50 4.89 25.07 40.03
N THR A 51 3.60 24.82 40.22
CA THR A 51 2.89 23.64 39.71
C THR A 51 2.68 23.69 38.19
N HIS A 52 2.61 24.88 37.61
CA HIS A 52 2.45 25.08 36.17
C HIS A 52 3.67 24.62 35.37
N ARG A 53 4.90 24.82 35.86
CA ARG A 53 6.11 24.34 35.17
C ARG A 53 6.23 22.82 35.18
N ALA A 54 5.83 22.17 36.26
CA ALA A 54 5.80 20.71 36.36
C ALA A 54 4.75 20.11 35.41
N PHE A 55 3.56 20.72 35.33
CA PHE A 55 2.51 20.32 34.40
C PHE A 55 2.94 20.47 32.93
N LEU A 56 3.47 21.63 32.54
CA LEU A 56 3.94 21.87 31.17
C LEU A 56 5.05 20.89 30.76
N THR A 57 5.94 20.52 31.68
CA THR A 57 7.02 19.55 31.40
C THR A 57 6.48 18.13 31.22
N ALA A 58 5.52 17.72 32.06
CA ALA A 58 4.86 16.42 31.92
C ALA A 58 4.10 16.33 30.59
N VAL A 59 3.36 17.38 30.26
CA VAL A 59 2.62 17.52 29.01
C VAL A 59 3.53 17.43 27.78
N HIS A 60 4.61 18.21 27.72
CA HIS A 60 5.57 18.13 26.61
C HIS A 60 6.18 16.73 26.48
N ARG A 61 6.51 16.07 27.59
CA ARG A 61 7.06 14.72 27.57
C ARG A 61 6.05 13.71 27.01
N TYR A 62 4.78 13.77 27.44
CA TYR A 62 3.74 12.89 26.90
C TYR A 62 3.47 13.18 25.42
N LEU A 63 3.45 14.44 24.99
CA LEU A 63 3.32 14.83 23.59
C LEU A 63 4.47 14.31 22.72
N LEU A 64 5.71 14.38 23.21
CA LEU A 64 6.87 13.83 22.50
C LEU A 64 6.75 12.31 22.32
N TRP A 65 6.38 11.58 23.38
CA TRP A 65 6.18 10.14 23.29
C TRP A 65 5.00 9.76 22.39
N ALA A 66 3.87 10.46 22.51
CA ALA A 66 2.70 10.24 21.67
C ALA A 66 3.03 10.49 20.19
N SER A 67 3.75 11.58 19.88
CA SER A 67 4.20 11.91 18.52
C SER A 67 5.19 10.89 17.97
N LEU A 68 6.09 10.36 18.82
CA LEU A 68 7.04 9.34 18.41
C LEU A 68 6.35 8.01 18.10
N VAL A 69 5.41 7.58 18.95
CA VAL A 69 4.61 6.36 18.73
C VAL A 69 3.74 6.51 17.48
N ALA A 70 3.09 7.65 17.31
CA ALA A 70 2.36 8.02 16.10
C ALA A 70 3.20 7.87 14.83
N LEU A 71 4.41 8.45 14.83
CA LEU A 71 5.33 8.40 13.69
C LEU A 71 5.74 6.95 13.37
N LEU A 72 6.05 6.16 14.40
CA LEU A 72 6.40 4.74 14.25
C LEU A 72 5.24 3.93 13.67
N LEU A 73 4.02 4.15 14.15
CA LEU A 73 2.82 3.48 13.64
C LEU A 73 2.53 3.86 12.19
N ALA A 74 2.65 5.14 11.85
CA ALA A 74 2.48 5.63 10.48
C ALA A 74 3.46 4.94 9.52
N PHE A 75 4.73 4.88 9.91
CA PHE A 75 5.76 4.24 9.11
C PHE A 75 5.52 2.73 8.95
N ALA A 76 5.16 2.05 10.03
CA ALA A 76 4.85 0.62 10.02
C ALA A 76 3.65 0.31 9.09
N LEU A 77 2.57 1.08 9.20
CA LEU A 77 1.37 0.87 8.38
C LEU A 77 1.64 1.17 6.90
N SER A 78 2.34 2.26 6.58
CA SER A 78 2.72 2.59 5.20
C SER A 78 3.60 1.51 4.57
N TYR A 79 4.57 0.98 5.33
CA TYR A 79 5.41 -0.13 4.89
C TYR A 79 4.59 -1.39 4.61
N LEU A 80 3.67 -1.75 5.50
CA LEU A 80 2.79 -2.91 5.33
C LEU A 80 1.88 -2.77 4.10
N LEU A 81 1.22 -1.62 3.94
CA LEU A 81 0.33 -1.36 2.80
C LEU A 81 1.10 -1.42 1.47
N THR A 82 2.28 -0.80 1.41
CA THR A 82 3.13 -0.85 0.23
C THR A 82 3.54 -2.27 -0.11
N LYS A 83 3.92 -3.07 0.90
CA LYS A 83 4.41 -4.43 0.70
C LYS A 83 3.30 -5.41 0.30
N ARG A 84 2.12 -5.33 0.93
CA ARG A 84 1.02 -6.31 0.74
C ARG A 84 0.05 -5.96 -0.38
N VAL A 85 -0.15 -4.67 -0.67
CA VAL A 85 -1.16 -4.25 -1.65
C VAL A 85 -0.50 -3.60 -2.84
N LEU A 86 0.26 -2.53 -2.62
CA LEU A 86 0.71 -1.66 -3.70
C LEU A 86 1.77 -2.32 -4.60
N ARG A 87 2.72 -3.05 -4.01
CA ARG A 87 3.78 -3.74 -4.76
C ARG A 87 3.22 -4.89 -5.62
N PRO A 88 2.36 -5.80 -5.13
CA PRO A 88 1.70 -6.80 -5.97
C PRO A 88 0.88 -6.19 -7.11
N LEU A 89 0.12 -5.12 -6.85
CA LEU A 89 -0.64 -4.44 -7.90
C LEU A 89 0.25 -3.86 -9.00
N VAL A 90 1.37 -3.23 -8.64
CA VAL A 90 2.35 -2.74 -9.62
C VAL A 90 2.96 -3.91 -10.42
N GLN A 91 3.25 -5.04 -9.77
CA GLN A 91 3.74 -6.24 -10.45
C GLN A 91 2.71 -6.80 -11.44
N MET A 92 1.42 -6.83 -11.08
CA MET A 92 0.33 -7.23 -11.98
C MET A 92 0.16 -6.28 -13.16
N SER A 93 0.30 -4.97 -12.93
CA SER A 93 0.30 -3.98 -14.01
C SER A 93 1.48 -4.19 -14.96
N GLU A 94 2.69 -4.43 -14.44
CA GLU A 94 3.87 -4.70 -15.27
C GLU A 94 3.74 -6.02 -16.04
N ALA A 95 3.22 -7.08 -15.41
CA ALA A 95 2.97 -8.36 -16.06
C ALA A 95 1.89 -8.23 -17.15
N SER A 96 0.83 -7.45 -16.91
CA SER A 96 -0.20 -7.14 -17.92
C SER A 96 0.41 -6.50 -19.16
N HIS A 97 1.33 -5.54 -18.98
CA HIS A 97 2.04 -4.90 -20.10
C HIS A 97 2.90 -5.92 -20.87
N GLN A 98 3.61 -6.82 -20.18
CA GLN A 98 4.39 -7.87 -20.84
C GLN A 98 3.52 -8.83 -21.66
N ILE A 99 2.34 -9.21 -21.14
CA ILE A 99 1.36 -10.03 -21.87
C ILE A 99 0.88 -9.29 -23.12
N ALA A 100 0.56 -8.00 -23.00
CA ALA A 100 0.14 -7.17 -24.14
C ALA A 100 1.23 -7.02 -25.21
N ASP A 101 2.51 -6.98 -24.81
CA ASP A 101 3.67 -6.96 -25.71
C ASP A 101 3.99 -8.34 -26.32
N GLY A 102 3.18 -9.37 -26.01
CA GLY A 102 3.28 -10.71 -26.59
C GLY A 102 4.03 -11.73 -25.73
N ASN A 103 4.59 -11.33 -24.58
CA ASN A 103 5.16 -12.27 -23.63
C ASN A 103 4.07 -12.91 -22.75
N LEU A 104 3.41 -13.94 -23.29
CA LEU A 104 2.35 -14.67 -22.61
C LEU A 104 2.84 -15.56 -21.45
N THR A 105 4.14 -15.61 -21.16
CA THR A 105 4.69 -16.39 -20.03
C THR A 105 4.82 -15.59 -18.73
N ALA A 106 4.56 -14.28 -18.78
CA ALA A 106 4.61 -13.43 -17.59
C ALA A 106 3.55 -13.86 -16.55
N ARG A 107 3.97 -14.02 -15.30
CA ARG A 107 3.12 -14.40 -14.16
C ARG A 107 3.47 -13.55 -12.94
N VAL A 108 2.54 -13.50 -11.99
CA VAL A 108 2.72 -12.79 -10.72
C VAL A 108 2.75 -13.77 -9.55
N ASP A 109 3.40 -13.37 -8.46
CA ASP A 109 3.36 -14.09 -7.19
C ASP A 109 1.97 -13.95 -6.56
N ALA A 110 1.34 -15.09 -6.26
CA ALA A 110 0.01 -15.19 -5.68
C ALA A 110 0.02 -15.89 -4.30
N ASN A 111 1.15 -15.92 -3.61
CA ASN A 111 1.28 -16.59 -2.30
C ASN A 111 0.52 -15.92 -1.14
N GLN A 112 -0.19 -14.82 -1.39
CA GLN A 112 -1.00 -14.16 -0.35
C GLN A 112 -2.33 -14.91 -0.16
N THR A 113 -2.82 -14.93 1.07
CA THR A 113 -4.07 -15.62 1.44
C THR A 113 -5.26 -14.65 1.55
N ASP A 114 -5.10 -13.42 1.03
CA ASP A 114 -6.11 -12.36 1.00
C ASP A 114 -6.62 -12.13 -0.43
N GLU A 115 -7.48 -11.13 -0.60
CA GLU A 115 -8.09 -10.77 -1.88
C GLU A 115 -7.05 -10.40 -2.94
N ILE A 116 -5.86 -9.92 -2.54
CA ILE A 116 -4.77 -9.61 -3.46
C ILE A 116 -4.14 -10.90 -4.00
N GLY A 117 -4.04 -11.95 -3.17
CA GLY A 117 -3.61 -13.28 -3.61
C GLY A 117 -4.62 -13.96 -4.53
N GLU A 118 -5.92 -13.82 -4.23
CA GLU A 118 -6.99 -14.30 -5.10
C GLU A 118 -6.93 -13.61 -6.47
N LEU A 119 -6.74 -12.28 -6.50
CA LEU A 119 -6.55 -11.52 -7.72
C LEU A 119 -5.31 -11.99 -8.51
N GLY A 120 -4.20 -12.27 -7.83
CA GLY A 120 -2.99 -12.80 -8.46
C GLY A 120 -3.21 -14.19 -9.08
N THR A 121 -3.97 -15.03 -8.41
CA THR A 121 -4.36 -16.34 -8.93
C THR A 121 -5.24 -16.20 -10.17
N ALA A 122 -6.26 -15.34 -10.12
CA ALA A 122 -7.13 -15.05 -11.26
C ALA A 122 -6.35 -14.47 -12.45
N PHE A 123 -5.39 -13.57 -12.18
CA PHE A 123 -4.50 -13.02 -13.21
C PHE A 123 -3.68 -14.11 -13.91
N ASN A 124 -3.08 -15.02 -13.14
CA ASN A 124 -2.29 -16.12 -13.70
C ASN A 124 -3.15 -17.07 -14.55
N LEU A 125 -4.38 -17.38 -14.12
CA LEU A 125 -5.34 -18.19 -14.89
C LEU A 125 -5.72 -17.53 -16.23
N MET A 126 -5.90 -16.21 -16.25
CA MET A 126 -6.09 -15.44 -17.48
C MET A 126 -4.87 -15.58 -18.40
N GLY A 127 -3.66 -15.42 -17.86
CA GLY A 127 -2.40 -15.60 -18.59
C GLY A 127 -2.27 -16.98 -19.23
N ASP A 128 -2.57 -18.05 -18.48
CA ASP A 128 -2.57 -19.43 -18.97
C ASP A 128 -3.57 -19.64 -20.11
N SER A 129 -4.76 -19.03 -19.99
CA SER A 129 -5.81 -19.11 -21.01
C SER A 129 -5.40 -18.42 -22.31
N LEU A 130 -4.78 -17.23 -22.22
CA LEU A 130 -4.25 -16.51 -23.38
C LEU A 130 -3.12 -17.27 -24.05
N GLU A 131 -2.19 -17.83 -23.27
CA GLU A 131 -1.08 -18.64 -23.81
C GLU A 131 -1.60 -19.87 -24.56
N LYS A 132 -2.61 -20.55 -24.01
CA LYS A 132 -3.26 -21.69 -24.67
C LYS A 132 -3.93 -21.28 -25.98
N LEU A 133 -4.65 -20.16 -26.00
CA LEU A 133 -5.30 -19.64 -27.21
C LEU A 133 -4.28 -19.32 -28.31
N GLU A 134 -3.16 -18.70 -27.97
CA GLU A 134 -2.12 -18.38 -28.96
C GLU A 134 -1.43 -19.64 -29.50
N ARG A 135 -1.20 -20.66 -28.66
CA ARG A 135 -0.69 -21.96 -29.11
C ARG A 135 -1.65 -22.62 -30.10
N LEU A 136 -2.95 -22.66 -29.77
CA LEU A 136 -3.98 -23.20 -30.65
C LEU A 136 -4.03 -22.45 -31.99
N ARG A 137 -3.98 -21.11 -31.95
CA ARG A 137 -3.94 -20.28 -33.17
C ARG A 137 -2.75 -20.65 -34.06
N LYS A 138 -1.55 -20.80 -33.50
CA LYS A 138 -0.34 -21.16 -34.24
C LYS A 138 -0.45 -22.55 -34.87
N THR A 139 -0.97 -23.54 -34.14
CA THR A 139 -1.19 -24.89 -34.67
C THR A 139 -2.18 -24.89 -35.83
N MET A 140 -3.33 -24.22 -35.69
CA MET A 140 -4.32 -24.14 -36.78
C MET A 140 -3.73 -23.50 -38.05
N VAL A 141 -2.97 -22.42 -37.91
CA VAL A 141 -2.33 -21.76 -39.07
C VAL A 141 -1.31 -22.70 -39.74
N ALA A 142 -0.56 -23.47 -38.96
CA ALA A 142 0.40 -24.45 -39.48
C ALA A 142 -0.30 -25.61 -40.20
N ASP A 143 -1.37 -26.15 -39.63
CA ASP A 143 -2.13 -27.26 -40.20
C ASP A 143 -2.77 -26.85 -41.53
N VAL A 144 -3.42 -25.68 -41.58
CA VAL A 144 -4.00 -25.14 -42.83
C VAL A 144 -2.93 -24.89 -43.89
N ALA A 145 -1.76 -24.35 -43.51
CA ALA A 145 -0.65 -24.17 -44.45
C ALA A 145 -0.12 -25.52 -44.98
N HIS A 146 -0.15 -26.57 -44.17
CA HIS A 146 0.25 -27.91 -44.57
C HIS A 146 -0.74 -28.50 -45.60
N GLU A 147 -2.04 -28.40 -45.34
CA GLU A 147 -3.09 -28.87 -46.26
C GLU A 147 -3.13 -28.10 -47.59
N LEU A 148 -2.80 -26.81 -47.59
CA LEU A 148 -2.73 -26.03 -48.84
C LEU A 148 -1.50 -26.33 -49.69
N ARG A 149 -0.44 -26.92 -49.11
CA ARG A 149 0.83 -27.20 -49.82
C ARG A 149 0.79 -28.53 -50.59
N THR A 150 -0.03 -29.48 -50.17
CA THR A 150 -0.10 -30.85 -50.74
C THR A 150 -0.91 -31.03 -52.04
N PRO A 151 -1.92 -30.21 -52.41
CA PRO A 151 -2.70 -30.47 -53.63
C PRO A 151 -2.15 -29.83 -54.91
N LEU A 152 -1.04 -29.06 -54.87
CA LEU A 152 -0.51 -28.36 -56.06
C LEU A 152 0.52 -29.16 -56.87
N THR A 153 0.71 -30.46 -56.61
CA THR A 153 1.69 -31.32 -57.31
C THR A 153 1.05 -32.48 -58.10
N ASN A 154 -0.28 -32.50 -58.25
CA ASN A 154 -0.98 -33.46 -59.12
C ASN A 154 -1.82 -32.72 -60.16
#